data_AF-A0A7Y5E3I2-F1
#
_entry.id   AF-A0A7Y5E3I2-F1
#
_cell.length_a   1.000
_cell.length_b   1.000
_cell.length_c   1.000
_cell.angle_alpha   90.00
_cell.angle_beta   90.00
_cell.angle_gamma   90.00
#
_symmetry.space_group_name_H-M   'P 1'
#
loop_
_entity.id
_entity.type
_entity.pdbx_description
1 polymer ?
#
loop_
_entity_poly.entity_id
_entity_poly.type
_entity_poly.pdbx_seq_one_letter_code
_entity_poly.pdbx_strand_id
1 'polypeptide(L)'
;MGSIGWTEILVIALIAVLLFGAGRIADIGKGLGQGIKNFKEGIKDAGDSDDEEEDEKPAKKKVAAKSSDKTEKKVEKKEKVEVKEEATEEEA
;
A
#
# COMPACT_ATOMS: atom_id res chain seq x y z
N MET A 1 -19.11 29.00 -15.97
CA MET A 1 -17.65 29.05 -15.79
C MET A 1 -17.20 27.67 -15.34
N GLY A 2 -16.30 27.03 -16.09
CA GLY A 2 -15.96 25.63 -15.92
C GLY A 2 -15.38 25.34 -14.54
N SER A 3 -16.07 24.51 -13.78
CA SER A 3 -15.55 23.90 -12.57
C SER A 3 -14.43 22.94 -12.97
N ILE A 4 -13.19 23.25 -12.56
CA ILE A 4 -12.07 22.31 -12.66
C ILE A 4 -12.49 21.02 -11.98
N GLY A 5 -12.66 19.96 -12.78
CA GLY A 5 -13.08 18.66 -12.30
C GLY A 5 -11.91 17.86 -11.78
N TRP A 6 -12.21 16.75 -11.11
CA TRP A 6 -11.22 15.76 -10.72
C TRP A 6 -10.39 15.25 -11.92
N THR A 7 -10.99 15.21 -13.11
CA THR A 7 -10.34 14.85 -14.37
C THR A 7 -9.20 15.82 -14.72
N GLU A 8 -9.42 17.13 -14.71
CA GLU A 8 -8.37 18.11 -15.00
C GLU A 8 -7.21 18.00 -13.99
N ILE A 9 -7.51 17.83 -12.70
CA ILE A 9 -6.48 17.67 -11.66
C ILE A 9 -5.62 16.43 -11.94
N LEU A 10 -6.23 15.30 -12.32
CA LEU A 10 -5.50 14.08 -12.69
C LEU A 10 -4.60 14.27 -13.91
N VAL A 11 -5.09 14.96 -14.95
CA VAL A 11 -4.30 15.25 -16.15
C VAL A 11 -3.09 16.14 -15.82
N ILE A 12 -3.29 17.18 -15.02
CA ILE A 12 -2.20 18.06 -14.58
C ILE A 12 -1.20 17.30 -13.70
N ALA A 13 -1.68 16.46 -12.78
CA ALA A 13 -0.82 15.64 -11.93
C ALA A 13 0.02 14.67 -12.76
N LEU A 14 -0.55 14.06 -13.80
CA LEU A 14 0.18 13.18 -14.73
C LEU A 14 1.33 13.93 -15.41
N ILE A 15 1.06 15.13 -15.94
CA ILE A 15 2.08 15.97 -16.58
C ILE A 15 3.15 16.38 -15.56
N ALA A 16 2.77 16.77 -14.35
CA ALA A 16 3.71 17.11 -13.29
C ALA A 16 4.62 15.93 -12.94
N VAL A 17 4.09 14.72 -12.85
CA VAL A 17 4.89 13.50 -12.60
C VAL A 17 5.84 13.21 -13.76
N LEU A 18 5.46 13.50 -15.00
CA LEU A 18 6.38 13.37 -16.15
C LEU A 18 7.52 14.40 -16.11
N LEU A 19 7.23 15.64 -15.71
CA LEU A 19 8.22 16.73 -15.63
C LEU A 19 9.18 16.56 -14.45
N PHE A 20 8.64 16.30 -13.27
CA PHE A 20 9.42 16.18 -12.04
C PHE A 20 9.93 14.76 -11.79
N GLY A 21 9.29 13.76 -12.39
CA GLY A 21 9.54 12.34 -12.15
C GLY A 21 8.85 11.82 -10.89
N ALA A 22 8.45 10.54 -10.91
CA ALA A 22 7.86 9.86 -9.75
C ALA A 22 8.79 9.85 -8.52
N GLY A 23 10.11 9.81 -8.75
CA GLY A 23 11.11 9.82 -7.68
C GLY A 23 11.11 11.11 -6.86
N ARG A 24 10.96 12.28 -7.50
CA ARG A 24 10.96 13.58 -6.80
C ARG A 24 9.69 13.79 -6.00
N ILE A 25 8.52 13.44 -6.57
CA ILE A 25 7.26 13.45 -5.83
C ILE A 25 7.33 12.51 -4.61
N ALA A 26 7.88 11.31 -4.77
CA ALA A 26 7.99 10.34 -3.68
C ALA A 26 8.97 10.80 -2.57
N ASP A 27 10.05 11.47 -2.94
CA ASP A 27 11.03 12.01 -1.99
C ASP A 27 10.41 13.14 -1.12
N ILE A 28 9.72 14.07 -1.78
CA ILE A 28 8.99 15.16 -1.10
C ILE A 28 7.86 14.57 -0.24
N GLY A 29 7.07 13.64 -0.79
CA GLY A 29 5.95 13.01 -0.08
C GLY A 29 6.39 12.22 1.16
N LYS A 30 7.56 11.56 1.13
CA LYS A 30 8.12 10.88 2.31
C LYS A 30 8.45 11.86 3.43
N GLY A 31 9.12 12.97 3.12
CA GLY A 31 9.44 14.00 4.11
C GLY A 31 8.19 14.67 4.68
N LEU A 32 7.24 15.03 3.82
CA LEU A 32 5.98 15.67 4.19
C LEU A 32 5.09 14.73 5.01
N GLY A 33 5.01 13.45 4.63
CA GLY A 33 4.27 12.42 5.35
C GLY A 33 4.84 12.12 6.73
N GLN A 34 6.18 12.06 6.88
CA GLN A 34 6.82 11.95 8.20
C GLN A 34 6.55 13.17 9.07
N GLY A 35 6.58 14.38 8.50
CA GLY A 35 6.24 15.62 9.20
C GLY A 35 4.80 15.62 9.70
N ILE A 36 3.84 15.30 8.84
CA ILE A 36 2.42 15.22 9.21
C ILE A 36 2.20 14.12 10.26
N LYS A 37 2.87 12.97 10.14
CA LYS A 37 2.76 11.88 11.12
C LYS A 37 3.22 12.30 12.50
N ASN A 38 4.40 12.92 12.59
CA ASN A 38 4.92 13.41 13.87
C ASN A 38 4.08 14.56 14.43
N PHE A 39 3.55 15.44 13.57
CA PHE A 39 2.64 16.50 13.97
C PHE A 39 1.34 15.94 14.56
N LYS A 40 0.76 14.91 13.94
CA LYS A 40 -0.44 14.25 14.45
C LYS A 40 -0.18 13.46 15.72
N GLU A 41 0.95 12.75 15.82
CA GLU A 41 1.39 12.08 17.04
C GLU A 41 1.56 13.10 18.19
N GLY A 42 2.21 14.24 17.95
CA GLY A 42 2.40 15.29 18.96
C GLY A 42 1.12 16.02 19.38
N ILE A 43 0.16 16.20 18.48
CA ILE A 43 -1.16 16.75 18.84
C ILE A 43 -1.98 15.73 19.65
N LYS A 44 -1.91 14.44 19.30
CA LYS A 44 -2.59 13.37 20.06
C LYS A 44 -2.04 13.30 21.49
N ASP A 45 -0.72 13.39 21.65
CA ASP A 45 -0.03 13.41 22.94
C ASP A 45 -0.38 14.64 23.79
N ALA A 46 -0.55 15.81 23.17
CA ALA A 46 -0.87 17.06 23.87
C ALA A 46 -2.37 17.25 24.18
N GLY A 47 -3.26 16.53 23.49
CA GLY A 47 -4.70 16.76 23.52
C GLY A 47 -5.52 15.73 24.28
N ASP A 48 -4.97 14.54 24.57
CA ASP A 48 -5.80 13.42 24.99
C ASP A 48 -5.02 12.41 25.87
N SER A 49 -5.41 12.33 27.15
CA SER A 49 -5.05 11.25 28.07
C SER A 49 -6.24 10.28 28.26
N ASP A 50 -7.16 10.17 27.30
CA ASP A 50 -8.38 9.37 27.47
C ASP A 50 -8.90 8.81 26.12
N ASP A 51 -8.10 7.97 25.46
CA ASP A 51 -8.59 6.81 24.70
C ASP A 51 -7.38 5.96 24.25
N GLU A 52 -7.23 4.81 24.90
CA GLU A 52 -6.21 3.80 24.60
C GLU A 52 -6.46 3.08 23.27
N GLU A 53 -5.38 2.46 22.78
CA GLU A 53 -5.29 1.42 21.75
C GLU A 53 -5.38 1.85 20.28
N GLU A 54 -4.71 1.22 19.33
CA GLU A 54 -3.42 0.53 19.19
C GLU A 54 -3.33 0.36 17.66
N ASP A 55 -2.25 0.78 17.01
CA ASP A 55 -1.82 0.08 15.79
C ASP A 55 -0.32 0.28 15.56
N GLU A 56 0.34 -0.86 15.50
CA GLU A 56 1.75 -1.10 15.62
C GLU A 56 2.62 -0.35 14.60
N LYS A 57 3.80 0.08 15.05
CA LYS A 57 5.00 0.02 14.18
C LYS A 57 5.74 -1.27 14.54
N PRO A 58 6.31 -1.96 13.55
CA PRO A 58 7.76 -1.77 13.45
C PRO A 58 8.22 -1.49 12.02
N ALA A 59 9.08 -0.49 11.91
CA ALA A 59 9.91 -0.24 10.74
C ALA A 59 10.88 -1.40 10.50
N LYS A 60 11.01 -1.84 9.23
CA LYS A 60 12.14 -2.51 8.55
C LYS A 60 11.64 -2.81 7.12
N LYS A 61 12.30 -2.56 6.00
CA LYS A 61 13.72 -2.55 5.66
C LYS A 61 13.88 -1.84 4.30
N LYS A 62 15.11 -1.37 4.07
CA LYS A 62 15.70 -0.84 2.84
C LYS A 62 15.30 -1.58 1.55
N VAL A 63 15.49 -0.86 0.44
CA VAL A 63 15.69 -1.26 -0.98
C VAL A 63 14.46 -1.31 -1.89
N ALA A 64 14.39 -0.37 -2.84
CA ALA A 64 13.71 -0.53 -4.13
C ALA A 64 14.23 0.49 -5.15
N ALA A 65 15.55 0.52 -5.32
CA ALA A 65 16.12 0.65 -6.65
C ALA A 65 16.70 -0.74 -6.97
N LYS A 66 16.28 -1.32 -8.11
CA LYS A 66 16.73 -2.59 -8.71
C LYS A 66 15.99 -3.87 -8.27
N SER A 67 14.93 -4.22 -9.01
CA SER A 67 14.75 -5.56 -9.56
C SER A 67 13.69 -5.54 -10.66
N SER A 68 14.14 -5.60 -11.90
CA SER A 68 13.43 -6.33 -12.95
C SER A 68 13.32 -7.81 -12.53
N ASP A 69 12.42 -8.52 -13.19
CA ASP A 69 12.25 -9.98 -13.18
C ASP A 69 11.27 -10.57 -12.16
N LYS A 70 10.34 -11.35 -12.71
CA LYS A 70 9.47 -12.35 -12.08
C LYS A 70 8.07 -11.95 -11.61
N THR A 71 7.30 -11.43 -12.57
CA THR A 71 5.98 -12.00 -12.87
C THR A 71 6.09 -13.53 -13.00
N GLU A 72 5.07 -14.28 -12.59
CA GLU A 72 4.93 -15.75 -12.73
C GLU A 72 5.54 -16.62 -11.61
N LYS A 73 4.87 -16.64 -10.44
CA LYS A 73 4.67 -17.88 -9.66
C LYS A 73 3.43 -17.77 -8.76
N LYS A 74 2.26 -17.64 -9.38
CA LYS A 74 0.93 -17.70 -8.72
C LYS A 74 -0.02 -18.55 -9.56
N VAL A 75 0.30 -19.81 -9.78
CA VAL A 75 -0.64 -20.89 -10.16
C VAL A 75 0.00 -22.18 -9.63
N GLU A 76 -0.79 -23.19 -9.27
CA GLU A 76 -0.35 -24.52 -8.78
C GLU A 76 0.10 -24.63 -7.31
N LYS A 77 -0.78 -24.30 -6.35
CA LYS A 77 -0.80 -25.04 -5.06
C LYS A 77 -2.18 -25.13 -4.40
N LYS A 78 -3.28 -24.88 -5.12
CA LYS A 78 -4.63 -24.91 -4.53
C LYS A 78 -5.56 -26.02 -5.05
N GLU A 79 -5.09 -26.93 -5.89
CA GLU A 79 -5.93 -27.97 -6.50
C GLU A 79 -5.54 -29.40 -6.10
N LYS A 80 -5.09 -29.62 -4.85
CA LYS A 80 -4.83 -30.98 -4.36
C LYS A 80 -5.34 -31.25 -2.94
N VAL A 81 -6.38 -30.54 -2.53
CA VAL A 81 -7.01 -30.73 -1.22
C VAL A 81 -8.41 -31.34 -1.31
N GLU A 82 -8.97 -31.52 -2.51
CA GLU A 82 -10.38 -31.94 -2.70
C GLU A 82 -10.57 -33.43 -3.07
N VAL A 83 -9.54 -34.28 -3.06
CA VAL A 83 -9.66 -35.70 -3.47
C VAL A 83 -9.62 -36.67 -2.27
N LYS A 84 -10.11 -36.25 -1.09
CA LYS A 84 -10.08 -37.10 0.12
C LYS A 84 -11.44 -37.44 0.70
N GLU A 85 -12.55 -37.14 0.02
CA GLU A 85 -13.89 -37.40 0.56
C GLU A 85 -14.80 -38.31 -0.29
N GLU A 86 -14.33 -38.86 -1.42
CA GLU A 86 -15.21 -39.58 -2.36
C GLU A 86 -14.69 -40.99 -2.74
N ALA A 87 -14.39 -41.83 -1.73
CA ALA A 87 -14.16 -43.26 -1.96
C ALA A 87 -14.58 -44.14 -0.76
N THR A 88 -15.61 -43.70 -0.03
CA THR A 88 -16.48 -44.59 0.73
C THR A 88 -17.54 -45.15 -0.21
N GLU A 89 -17.16 -46.13 -1.03
CA GLU A 89 -18.07 -47.06 -1.73
C GLU A 89 -17.24 -48.33 -2.01
N GLU A 90 -16.93 -49.00 -0.89
CA GLU A 90 -16.82 -50.45 -0.84
C GLU A 90 -18.25 -51.00 -0.95
N GLU A 91 -18.48 -52.03 -1.77
CA GLU A 91 -19.76 -52.65 -2.18
C GLU A 91 -20.54 -52.01 -3.35
N ALA A 92 -20.12 -52.33 -4.60
CA ALA A 92 -21.01 -52.71 -5.71
C ALA A 92 -20.20 -53.28 -6.90
#